data_AF-A0A6P1LZW9-F1
#
_entry.id   AF-A0A6P1LZW9-F1
#
_cell.length_a   1.000
_cell.length_b   1.000
_cell.length_c   1.000
_cell.angle_alpha   90.00
_cell.angle_beta   90.00
_cell.angle_gamma   90.00
#
_symmetry.space_group_name_H-M   'P 1'
#
loop_
_entity.id
_entity.type
_entity.pdbx_description
1 polymer ?
#
loop_
_entity_poly.entity_id
_entity_poly.type
_entity_poly.pdbx_seq_one_letter_code
_entity_poly.pdbx_strand_id
1 'polypeptide(L)'
;MSFDSLIKFGYNLLYRMKFYEARLIWYQFFNTISPLKSEEIRRKIDSAVHEKRCSTVAEKYLERLEKDEHFEHFKSPPAGEKIIWQCWFQGEENAPEVIKKCFETVKKFCGDYKRIVLSEKNIHEYVEFPDFILKKYEKGIICKAHFSDLLRVYLLSEYGGVWLDASVYLIRPIPEDILDADFFVFKRPKTKPNSRIIGNWFIVSKPHSILIEMIKESLTLFWKDEHDEIDYFIMHYLFSVAVRKNSLFQNEFEKIPFYSNRKPHRFDRLLHSKTGYSDSRLRKYHNAFFCQKLFHRHPLAGELLNRINKLNLN
;
A
#
# COMPACT_ATOMS: atom_id res chain seq x y z
N MET A 1 -31.09 -20.04 -25.59
CA MET A 1 -30.14 -19.41 -24.66
C MET A 1 -30.77 -18.12 -24.16
N SER A 2 -31.05 -17.97 -22.86
CA SER A 2 -31.66 -16.73 -22.33
C SER A 2 -30.71 -15.54 -22.51
N PHE A 3 -31.24 -14.32 -22.61
CA PHE A 3 -30.44 -13.10 -22.70
C PHE A 3 -29.43 -13.00 -21.54
N ASP A 4 -29.82 -13.41 -20.32
CA ASP A 4 -28.94 -13.51 -19.15
C ASP A 4 -27.80 -14.52 -19.32
N SER A 5 -28.04 -15.64 -20.00
CA SER A 5 -27.00 -16.63 -20.28
C SER A 5 -26.01 -16.17 -21.35
N LEU A 6 -26.48 -15.41 -22.35
CA LEU A 6 -25.62 -14.75 -23.36
C LEU A 6 -24.77 -13.64 -22.72
N ILE A 7 -25.34 -12.88 -21.79
CA ILE A 7 -24.64 -11.88 -20.99
C ILE A 7 -23.59 -12.52 -20.06
N LYS A 8 -23.94 -13.57 -19.31
CA LYS A 8 -22.97 -14.34 -18.49
C LYS A 8 -21.84 -14.94 -19.33
N PHE A 9 -22.14 -15.39 -20.54
CA PHE A 9 -21.13 -15.88 -21.48
C PHE A 9 -20.19 -14.76 -21.93
N GLY A 10 -20.74 -13.61 -22.35
CA GLY A 10 -19.97 -12.40 -22.67
C GLY A 10 -19.09 -11.91 -21.51
N TYR A 11 -19.58 -12.00 -20.27
CA TYR A 11 -18.81 -11.69 -19.06
C TYR A 11 -17.66 -12.64 -18.78
N ASN A 12 -17.88 -13.95 -18.96
CA ASN A 12 -16.81 -14.93 -18.85
C ASN A 12 -15.75 -14.73 -19.95
N LEU A 13 -16.17 -14.29 -21.15
CA LEU A 13 -15.28 -13.95 -22.25
C LEU A 13 -14.43 -12.71 -21.91
N LEU A 14 -15.05 -11.63 -21.40
CA LEU A 14 -14.35 -10.43 -20.92
C LEU A 14 -13.30 -10.73 -19.85
N TYR A 15 -13.61 -11.60 -18.89
CA TYR A 15 -12.66 -12.01 -17.85
C TYR A 15 -11.47 -12.80 -18.40
N ARG A 16 -11.67 -13.57 -19.48
CA ARG A 16 -10.65 -14.43 -20.13
C ARG A 16 -9.87 -13.74 -21.24
N MET A 17 -10.35 -12.61 -21.77
CA MET A 17 -9.69 -11.88 -22.86
C MET A 17 -8.33 -11.32 -22.43
N LYS A 18 -7.28 -11.59 -23.21
CA LYS A 18 -5.91 -11.15 -22.90
C LYS A 18 -5.67 -9.66 -23.21
N PHE A 19 -6.29 -9.14 -24.26
CA PHE A 19 -6.05 -7.80 -24.79
C PHE A 19 -6.98 -6.75 -24.18
N TYR A 20 -6.42 -5.59 -23.81
CA TYR A 20 -7.14 -4.52 -23.12
C TYR A 20 -8.09 -3.76 -24.07
N GLU A 21 -7.66 -3.48 -25.30
CA GLU A 21 -8.49 -2.79 -26.30
C GLU A 21 -9.74 -3.61 -26.64
N ALA A 22 -9.58 -4.93 -26.79
CA ALA A 22 -10.71 -5.83 -27.01
C ALA A 22 -11.70 -5.80 -25.82
N ARG A 23 -11.21 -5.75 -24.58
CA ARG A 23 -12.09 -5.62 -23.40
C ARG A 23 -12.84 -4.30 -23.38
N LEU A 24 -12.21 -3.19 -23.79
CA LEU A 24 -12.86 -1.88 -23.88
C LEU A 24 -13.97 -1.86 -24.94
N ILE A 25 -13.72 -2.43 -26.12
CA ILE A 25 -14.72 -2.53 -27.19
C ILE A 25 -15.92 -3.36 -26.72
N TRP A 26 -15.67 -4.51 -26.10
CA TRP A 26 -16.74 -5.35 -25.56
C TRP A 26 -17.46 -4.68 -24.37
N TYR A 27 -16.75 -3.95 -23.51
CA TYR A 27 -17.34 -3.17 -22.41
C TYR A 27 -18.27 -2.06 -22.94
N GLN A 28 -17.81 -1.28 -23.93
CA GLN A 28 -18.62 -0.25 -24.59
C GLN A 28 -19.84 -0.87 -25.28
N PHE A 29 -19.65 -1.98 -26.01
CA PHE A 29 -20.73 -2.75 -26.63
C PHE A 29 -21.77 -3.18 -25.59
N PHE A 30 -21.39 -3.89 -24.51
CA PHE A 30 -22.33 -4.34 -23.48
C PHE A 30 -23.04 -3.21 -22.73
N ASN A 31 -22.34 -2.09 -22.46
CA ASN A 31 -22.97 -0.91 -21.86
C ASN A 31 -23.98 -0.22 -22.79
N THR A 32 -23.85 -0.40 -24.10
CA THR A 32 -24.75 0.21 -25.10
C THR A 32 -26.02 -0.62 -25.29
N ILE A 33 -25.94 -1.96 -25.23
CA ILE A 33 -27.06 -2.85 -25.61
C ILE A 33 -27.79 -3.45 -24.40
N SER A 34 -27.22 -3.38 -23.21
CA SER A 34 -27.85 -3.88 -21.99
C SER A 34 -27.90 -2.75 -20.97
N PRO A 35 -29.08 -2.15 -20.69
CA PRO A 35 -29.26 -1.40 -19.46
C PRO A 35 -29.17 -2.42 -18.31
N LEU A 36 -27.95 -2.67 -17.84
CA LEU A 36 -27.67 -3.68 -16.82
C LEU A 36 -28.32 -3.28 -15.52
N LYS A 37 -29.51 -3.85 -15.28
CA LYS A 37 -30.44 -3.55 -14.17
C LYS A 37 -29.89 -3.82 -12.76
N SER A 38 -28.62 -4.18 -12.58
CA SER A 38 -28.01 -4.28 -11.26
C SER A 38 -26.68 -3.51 -11.18
N GLU A 39 -26.71 -2.44 -10.40
CA GLU A 39 -25.57 -1.58 -10.09
C GLU A 39 -24.38 -2.38 -9.55
N GLU A 40 -24.64 -3.47 -8.80
CA GLU A 40 -23.61 -4.36 -8.27
C GLU A 40 -22.80 -5.05 -9.37
N ILE A 41 -23.45 -5.54 -10.43
CA ILE A 41 -22.75 -6.18 -11.55
C ILE A 41 -21.89 -5.15 -12.29
N ARG A 42 -22.44 -3.97 -12.56
CA ARG A 42 -21.71 -2.87 -13.20
C ARG A 42 -20.44 -2.50 -12.42
N ARG A 43 -20.56 -2.28 -11.10
CA ARG A 43 -19.41 -1.99 -10.23
C ARG A 43 -18.34 -3.10 -10.27
N LYS A 44 -18.74 -4.37 -10.33
CA LYS A 44 -17.79 -5.50 -10.44
C LYS A 44 -17.06 -5.51 -11.78
N ILE A 45 -17.72 -5.16 -12.87
CA ILE A 45 -17.13 -5.06 -14.21
C ILE A 45 -16.17 -3.87 -14.26
N ASP A 46 -16.62 -2.69 -13.85
CA ASP A 46 -15.81 -1.46 -13.83
C ASP A 46 -14.53 -1.68 -13.02
N SER A 47 -14.64 -2.29 -11.84
CA SER A 47 -13.50 -2.69 -11.02
C SER A 47 -12.55 -3.65 -11.72
N ALA A 48 -13.06 -4.66 -12.45
CA ALA A 48 -12.22 -5.63 -13.15
C ALA A 48 -11.51 -5.02 -14.38
N VAL A 49 -12.20 -4.14 -15.11
CA VAL A 49 -11.62 -3.38 -16.24
C VAL A 49 -10.52 -2.45 -15.73
N HIS A 50 -10.78 -1.73 -14.64
CA HIS A 50 -9.83 -0.84 -13.99
C HIS A 50 -8.59 -1.58 -13.45
N GLU A 51 -8.79 -2.69 -12.73
CA GLU A 51 -7.69 -3.55 -12.24
C GLU A 51 -6.83 -4.05 -13.41
N LYS A 52 -7.44 -4.41 -14.55
CA LYS A 52 -6.70 -4.82 -15.75
C LYS A 52 -5.93 -3.67 -16.36
N ARG A 53 -6.52 -2.46 -16.48
CA ARG A 53 -5.82 -1.25 -16.95
C ARG A 53 -4.57 -0.99 -16.13
N CYS A 54 -4.71 -0.93 -14.80
CA CYS A 54 -3.60 -0.70 -13.88
C CYS A 54 -2.53 -1.79 -13.99
N SER A 55 -2.93 -3.06 -14.15
CA SER A 55 -1.99 -4.17 -14.33
C SER A 55 -1.25 -4.08 -15.66
N THR A 56 -1.91 -3.68 -16.75
CA THR A 56 -1.25 -3.49 -18.06
C THR A 56 -0.23 -2.35 -17.99
N VAL A 57 -0.57 -1.25 -17.32
CA VAL A 57 0.36 -0.14 -17.09
C VAL A 57 1.56 -0.61 -16.25
N ALA A 58 1.32 -1.39 -15.19
CA ALA A 58 2.40 -1.95 -14.39
C ALA A 58 3.27 -2.96 -15.19
N GLU A 59 2.68 -3.74 -16.10
CA GLU A 59 3.40 -4.64 -17.01
C GLU A 59 4.35 -3.83 -17.93
N LYS A 60 3.91 -2.71 -18.49
CA LYS A 60 4.76 -1.79 -19.28
C LYS A 60 6.03 -1.37 -18.51
N TYR A 61 5.89 -1.00 -17.24
CA TYR A 61 7.04 -0.53 -16.44
C TYR A 61 7.95 -1.66 -15.97
N LEU A 62 7.40 -2.85 -15.72
CA LEU A 62 8.22 -4.04 -15.48
C LEU A 62 9.07 -4.39 -16.71
N GLU A 63 8.47 -4.39 -17.91
CA GLU A 63 9.19 -4.69 -19.16
C GLU A 63 10.31 -3.68 -19.45
N ARG A 64 10.11 -2.40 -19.10
CA ARG A 64 11.18 -1.39 -19.20
C ARG A 64 12.29 -1.66 -18.19
N LEU A 65 11.92 -1.90 -16.94
CA LEU A 65 12.87 -2.19 -15.87
C LEU A 65 13.75 -3.40 -16.20
N GLU A 66 13.18 -4.44 -16.84
CA GLU A 66 13.92 -5.64 -17.28
C GLU A 66 14.83 -5.39 -18.48
N LYS A 67 14.53 -4.41 -19.34
CA LYS A 67 15.35 -4.05 -20.51
C LYS A 67 16.56 -3.19 -20.17
N ASP A 68 16.44 -2.36 -19.14
CA ASP A 68 17.48 -1.40 -18.76
C ASP A 68 18.67 -2.08 -18.02
N GLU A 69 18.78 -3.42 -18.05
CA GLU A 69 19.81 -4.26 -17.40
C GLU A 69 20.03 -3.97 -15.89
N HIS A 70 19.11 -3.25 -15.24
CA HIS A 70 19.23 -2.79 -13.85
C HIS A 70 19.23 -3.91 -12.78
N PHE A 71 19.08 -5.18 -13.17
CA PHE A 71 19.03 -6.30 -12.23
C PHE A 71 20.37 -6.95 -11.93
N GLU A 72 21.44 -6.60 -12.66
CA GLU A 72 22.76 -7.09 -12.34
C GLU A 72 23.45 -6.17 -11.32
N HIS A 73 23.66 -6.74 -10.12
CA HIS A 73 24.45 -6.20 -9.01
C HIS A 73 23.77 -5.20 -8.05
N PHE A 74 22.60 -5.56 -7.52
CA PHE A 74 22.20 -5.03 -6.21
C PHE A 74 23.11 -5.60 -5.12
N LYS A 75 24.13 -4.84 -4.72
CA LYS A 75 24.97 -5.17 -3.57
C LYS A 75 24.23 -4.76 -2.30
N SER A 76 24.13 -5.69 -1.34
CA SER A 76 23.71 -5.36 0.02
C SER A 76 24.84 -4.57 0.71
N PRO A 77 24.59 -3.38 1.25
CA PRO A 77 25.59 -2.67 2.05
C PRO A 77 25.65 -3.27 3.47
N PRO A 78 26.72 -2.98 4.23
CA PRO A 78 26.83 -3.35 5.64
C PRO A 78 25.76 -2.62 6.47
N ALA A 79 25.40 -3.21 7.61
CA ALA A 79 24.32 -2.77 8.49
C ALA A 79 24.34 -1.26 8.80
N GLY A 80 23.25 -0.58 8.45
CA GLY A 80 22.94 0.82 8.77
C GLY A 80 21.94 0.92 9.92
N GLU A 81 21.81 2.12 10.48
CA GLU A 81 21.03 2.42 11.68
C GLU A 81 19.61 1.78 11.71
N LYS A 82 19.19 1.32 12.90
CA LYS A 82 17.81 0.87 13.14
C LYS A 82 16.88 2.09 13.16
N ILE A 83 16.22 2.39 12.04
CA ILE A 83 15.35 3.56 11.91
C ILE A 83 13.88 3.16 11.72
N ILE A 84 12.98 3.86 12.40
CA ILE A 84 11.55 3.87 12.09
C ILE A 84 11.20 5.21 11.47
N TRP A 85 10.76 5.17 10.22
CA TRP A 85 10.29 6.30 9.43
C TRP A 85 8.79 6.46 9.57
N GLN A 86 8.34 7.67 9.90
CA GLN A 86 6.96 8.10 9.79
C GLN A 86 6.90 9.42 9.05
N CYS A 87 5.76 9.76 8.44
CA CYS A 87 5.61 11.02 7.71
C CYS A 87 4.28 11.69 8.01
N TRP A 88 4.36 12.98 8.34
CA TRP A 88 3.24 13.90 8.31
C TRP A 88 3.72 15.24 7.76
N PHE A 89 3.35 15.53 6.51
CA PHE A 89 3.90 16.67 5.76
C PHE A 89 3.79 18.00 6.49
N GLN A 90 2.71 18.21 7.24
CA GLN A 90 2.46 19.43 8.02
C GLN A 90 3.26 19.52 9.34
N GLY A 91 4.04 18.51 9.71
CA GLY A 91 4.78 18.44 10.98
C GLY A 91 4.05 17.69 12.09
N GLU A 92 4.80 16.98 12.94
CA GLU A 92 4.27 16.17 14.05
C GLU A 92 3.37 16.99 14.99
N GLU A 93 3.74 18.24 15.25
CA GLU A 93 3.04 19.20 16.09
C GLU A 93 1.63 19.54 15.57
N ASN A 94 1.45 19.53 14.25
CA ASN A 94 0.21 19.90 13.55
C ASN A 94 -0.65 18.68 13.22
N ALA A 95 -0.25 17.48 13.64
CA ALA A 95 -0.99 16.27 13.37
C ALA A 95 -2.30 16.23 14.21
N PRO A 96 -3.39 15.63 13.68
CA PRO A 96 -4.60 15.39 14.47
C PRO A 96 -4.30 14.54 15.71
N GLU A 97 -5.11 14.66 16.76
CA GLU A 97 -4.91 13.93 18.03
C GLU A 97 -4.79 12.40 17.86
N VAL A 98 -5.54 11.82 16.92
CA VAL A 98 -5.43 10.39 16.56
C VAL A 98 -4.05 10.04 16.02
N ILE A 99 -3.46 10.92 15.21
CA ILE A 99 -2.13 10.72 14.63
C ILE A 99 -1.05 10.97 15.68
N LYS A 100 -1.18 12.01 16.51
CA LYS A 100 -0.28 12.23 17.66
C LYS A 100 -0.24 11.01 18.57
N LYS A 101 -1.41 10.42 18.86
CA LYS A 101 -1.48 9.19 19.65
C LYS A 101 -0.78 8.00 18.98
N CYS A 102 -0.90 7.87 17.66
CA CYS A 102 -0.13 6.89 16.91
C CYS A 102 1.39 7.12 17.08
N PHE A 103 1.87 8.36 16.92
CA PHE A 103 3.29 8.70 17.14
C PHE A 103 3.77 8.38 18.56
N GLU A 104 2.98 8.67 19.58
CA GLU A 104 3.27 8.31 20.97
C GLU A 104 3.45 6.79 21.13
N THR A 105 2.54 5.99 20.55
CA THR A 105 2.65 4.53 20.65
C THR A 105 3.88 3.98 19.94
N VAL A 106 4.24 4.55 18.78
CA VAL A 106 5.48 4.18 18.09
C VAL A 106 6.69 4.56 18.93
N LYS A 107 6.73 5.77 19.50
CA LYS A 107 7.80 6.19 20.42
C LYS A 107 7.92 5.29 21.65
N LYS A 108 6.80 4.79 22.19
CA LYS A 108 6.77 3.87 23.34
C LYS A 108 7.31 2.48 23.00
N PHE A 109 7.04 1.99 21.79
CA PHE A 109 7.33 0.62 21.38
C PHE A 109 8.45 0.48 20.33
N CYS A 110 9.19 1.55 20.03
CA CYS A 110 10.28 1.53 19.04
C CYS A 110 11.55 0.83 19.53
N GLY A 111 11.66 0.50 20.83
CA GLY A 111 12.84 -0.19 21.37
C GLY A 111 14.12 0.61 21.14
N ASP A 112 15.12 -0.02 20.55
CA ASP A 112 16.40 0.57 20.18
C ASP A 112 16.38 1.31 18.82
N TYR A 113 15.24 1.34 18.13
CA TYR A 113 15.12 2.07 16.87
C TYR A 113 15.02 3.58 17.10
N LYS A 114 15.74 4.34 16.27
CA LYS A 114 15.58 5.79 16.15
C LYS A 114 14.30 6.10 15.37
N ARG A 115 13.34 6.78 16.02
CA ARG A 115 12.12 7.25 15.35
C ARG A 115 12.38 8.60 14.68
N ILE A 116 12.13 8.69 13.38
CA ILE A 116 12.21 9.92 12.59
C ILE A 116 10.84 10.23 12.01
N VAL A 117 10.31 11.42 12.31
CA VAL A 117 9.05 11.92 11.74
C VAL A 117 9.37 12.99 10.69
N LEU A 118 9.02 12.66 9.45
CA LEU A 118 9.27 13.48 8.28
C LEU A 118 8.14 14.48 8.05
N SER A 119 8.52 15.66 7.59
CA SER A 119 7.65 16.78 7.22
C SER A 119 8.22 17.47 5.99
N GLU A 120 7.47 18.39 5.38
CA GLU A 120 7.98 19.19 4.25
C GLU A 120 9.27 19.95 4.59
N LYS A 121 9.53 20.20 5.88
CA LYS A 121 10.70 20.94 6.35
C LYS A 121 11.99 20.13 6.42
N ASN A 122 11.94 18.81 6.55
CA ASN A 122 13.15 17.98 6.82
C ASN A 122 13.34 16.81 5.86
N ILE A 123 12.41 16.55 4.93
CA ILE A 123 12.55 15.45 3.96
C ILE A 123 13.86 15.54 3.16
N HIS A 124 14.27 16.76 2.80
CA HIS A 124 15.48 17.03 2.01
C HIS A 124 16.79 16.69 2.73
N GLU A 125 16.76 16.50 4.06
CA GLU A 125 17.93 16.07 4.84
C GLU A 125 18.25 14.58 4.64
N TYR A 126 17.28 13.79 4.15
CA TYR A 126 17.39 12.33 4.07
C TYR A 126 17.34 11.81 2.63
N VAL A 127 16.54 12.41 1.76
CA VAL A 127 16.33 11.91 0.40
C VAL A 127 16.41 13.04 -0.61
N GLU A 128 17.18 12.78 -1.66
CA GLU A 128 17.14 13.54 -2.90
C GLU A 128 16.29 12.80 -3.94
N PHE A 129 15.36 13.50 -4.57
CA PHE A 129 14.55 12.95 -5.66
C PHE A 129 15.03 13.51 -7.00
N PRO A 130 14.89 12.73 -8.09
CA PRO A 130 15.06 13.28 -9.44
C PRO A 130 14.19 14.52 -9.66
N ASP A 131 14.76 15.52 -10.34
CA ASP A 131 14.12 16.80 -10.68
C ASP A 131 12.67 16.68 -11.16
N PHE A 132 12.39 15.70 -12.02
CA PHE A 132 11.06 15.53 -12.60
C PHE A 132 10.00 15.16 -11.55
N ILE A 133 10.39 14.46 -10.49
CA ILE A 133 9.50 14.11 -9.37
C ILE A 133 9.15 15.37 -8.59
N LEU A 134 10.16 16.16 -8.21
CA LEU A 134 9.95 17.42 -7.47
C LEU A 134 9.08 18.38 -8.26
N LYS A 135 9.39 18.59 -9.55
CA LYS A 135 8.60 19.44 -10.46
C LYS A 135 7.15 18.94 -10.59
N LYS A 136 6.90 17.63 -10.61
CA LYS A 136 5.54 17.06 -10.66
C LYS A 136 4.82 17.20 -9.31
N TYR A 137 5.52 17.09 -8.19
CA TYR A 137 4.95 17.32 -6.86
C TYR A 137 4.54 18.79 -6.66
N GLU A 138 5.41 19.73 -7.01
CA GLU A 138 5.14 21.17 -6.94
C GLU A 138 3.94 21.59 -7.81
N LYS A 139 3.79 20.97 -8.98
CA LYS A 139 2.65 21.19 -9.88
C LYS A 139 1.37 20.48 -9.43
N GLY A 140 1.41 19.69 -8.35
CA GLY A 140 0.27 18.92 -7.86
C GLY A 140 -0.10 17.68 -8.70
N ILE A 141 0.72 17.32 -9.70
CA ILE A 141 0.54 16.10 -10.50
C ILE A 141 0.80 14.86 -9.63
N ILE A 142 1.85 14.90 -8.82
CA ILE A 142 2.06 13.93 -7.75
C ILE A 142 1.39 14.49 -6.50
N CYS A 143 0.28 13.89 -6.09
CA CYS A 143 -0.37 14.30 -4.84
C CYS A 143 0.42 13.81 -3.62
N LYS A 144 0.15 14.39 -2.43
CA LYS A 144 0.86 14.03 -1.18
C LYS A 144 0.86 12.54 -0.85
N ALA A 145 -0.23 11.83 -1.18
CA ALA A 145 -0.29 10.38 -0.96
C ALA A 145 0.74 9.63 -1.83
N HIS A 146 0.85 10.01 -3.10
CA HIS A 146 1.82 9.42 -4.03
C HIS A 146 3.25 9.88 -3.75
N PHE A 147 3.45 11.12 -3.31
CA PHE A 147 4.76 11.58 -2.86
C PHE A 147 5.23 10.81 -1.62
N SER A 148 4.32 10.51 -0.68
CA SER A 148 4.64 9.64 0.46
C SER A 148 4.97 8.20 0.05
N ASP A 149 4.39 7.70 -1.04
CA ASP A 149 4.74 6.40 -1.62
C ASP A 149 6.18 6.40 -2.17
N LEU A 150 6.58 7.47 -2.87
CA LEU A 150 7.96 7.67 -3.35
C LEU A 150 8.94 7.82 -2.18
N LEU A 151 8.64 8.71 -1.23
CA LEU A 151 9.46 8.95 -0.05
C LEU A 151 9.79 7.67 0.71
N ARG A 152 8.77 6.83 0.94
CA ARG A 152 8.94 5.54 1.60
C ARG A 152 9.99 4.67 0.92
N VAL A 153 9.90 4.50 -0.39
CA VAL A 153 10.76 3.55 -1.10
C VAL A 153 12.18 4.09 -1.31
N TYR A 154 12.34 5.41 -1.44
CA TYR A 154 13.66 6.03 -1.46
C TYR A 154 14.38 5.89 -0.11
N LEU A 155 13.69 6.17 1.01
CA LEU A 155 14.27 6.01 2.34
C LEU A 155 14.67 4.57 2.64
N LEU A 156 13.78 3.61 2.34
CA LEU A 156 14.04 2.20 2.62
C LEU A 156 15.08 1.59 1.70
N SER A 157 15.23 2.11 0.48
CA SER A 157 16.32 1.72 -0.43
C SER A 157 17.67 2.17 0.14
N GLU A 158 17.78 3.45 0.52
CA GLU A 158 19.04 4.05 0.98
C GLU A 158 19.44 3.61 2.40
N TYR A 159 18.50 3.67 3.35
CA TYR A 159 18.79 3.46 4.78
C TYR A 159 18.22 2.17 5.34
N GLY A 160 17.30 1.51 4.61
CA GLY A 160 16.51 0.43 5.18
C GLY A 160 15.65 0.89 6.37
N GLY A 161 15.45 -0.02 7.31
CA GLY A 161 14.65 0.19 8.51
C GLY A 161 13.18 -0.13 8.30
N VAL A 162 12.31 0.58 9.02
CA VAL A 162 10.86 0.35 9.03
C VAL A 162 10.14 1.61 8.60
N TRP A 163 9.33 1.52 7.55
CA TRP A 163 8.30 2.52 7.29
C TRP A 163 7.02 2.17 8.03
N LEU A 164 6.48 3.13 8.77
CA LEU A 164 5.14 3.07 9.37
C LEU A 164 4.35 4.32 8.99
N ASP A 165 3.20 4.13 8.34
CA ASP A 165 2.25 5.23 8.15
C ASP A 165 1.95 5.93 9.49
N ALA A 166 1.80 7.25 9.48
CA ALA A 166 1.54 8.05 10.68
C ALA A 166 0.31 7.62 11.49
N SER A 167 -0.65 6.96 10.84
CA SER A 167 -1.88 6.43 11.47
C SER A 167 -1.77 4.99 12.01
N VAL A 168 -0.56 4.44 12.11
CA VAL A 168 -0.32 3.13 12.74
C VAL A 168 -0.23 3.29 14.24
N TYR A 169 -1.17 2.65 14.95
CA TYR A 169 -1.18 2.57 16.41
C TYR A 169 -0.54 1.26 16.84
N LEU A 170 0.61 1.32 17.54
CA LEU A 170 1.25 0.14 18.11
C LEU A 170 0.65 -0.21 19.47
N ILE A 171 0.44 -1.49 19.70
CA ILE A 171 -0.10 -2.04 20.94
C ILE A 171 1.01 -2.72 21.77
N ARG A 172 2.06 -3.17 21.10
CA ARG A 172 3.26 -3.81 21.64
C ARG A 172 4.40 -3.67 20.63
N PRO A 173 5.65 -4.02 20.99
CA PRO A 173 6.77 -4.02 20.06
C PRO A 173 6.48 -4.78 18.76
N ILE A 174 7.13 -4.34 17.68
CA ILE A 174 7.07 -5.05 16.40
C ILE A 174 7.72 -6.44 16.60
N PRO A 175 7.09 -7.53 16.15
CA PRO A 175 7.67 -8.88 16.23
C PRO A 175 9.08 -8.97 15.63
N GLU A 176 9.98 -9.69 16.30
CA GLU A 176 11.39 -9.85 15.87
C GLU A 176 11.50 -10.50 14.49
N ASP A 177 10.65 -11.49 14.20
CA ASP A 177 10.61 -12.14 12.87
C ASP A 177 10.26 -11.18 11.73
N ILE A 178 9.56 -10.08 12.02
CA ILE A 178 9.29 -9.00 11.07
C ILE A 178 10.51 -8.07 10.94
N LEU A 179 11.16 -7.74 12.05
CA LEU A 179 12.30 -6.82 12.08
C LEU A 179 13.58 -7.43 11.48
N ASP A 180 13.76 -8.74 11.63
CA ASP A 180 14.94 -9.47 11.13
C ASP A 180 14.83 -9.86 9.65
N ALA A 181 13.64 -9.70 9.05
CA ALA A 181 13.42 -10.02 7.64
C ALA A 181 14.18 -9.06 6.70
N ASP A 182 14.76 -9.59 5.63
CA ASP A 182 15.38 -8.78 4.57
C ASP A 182 14.39 -7.79 3.95
N PHE A 183 13.13 -8.22 3.85
CA PHE A 183 12.00 -7.41 3.43
C PHE A 183 10.72 -7.94 4.07
N PHE A 184 9.84 -7.04 4.51
CA PHE A 184 8.53 -7.39 5.03
C PHE A 184 7.45 -6.42 4.56
N VAL A 185 6.30 -6.98 4.19
CA VAL A 185 5.04 -6.27 3.95
C VAL A 185 3.87 -7.15 4.37
N PHE A 186 2.77 -6.52 4.78
CA PHE A 186 1.54 -7.26 5.05
C PHE A 186 0.97 -7.88 3.77
N LYS A 187 0.70 -9.19 3.78
CA LYS A 187 0.16 -9.93 2.64
C LYS A 187 -1.36 -9.87 2.60
N ARG A 188 -1.92 -9.67 1.41
CA ARG A 188 -3.36 -9.79 1.11
C ARG A 188 -3.61 -11.14 0.44
N PRO A 189 -4.66 -11.88 0.83
CA PRO A 189 -5.01 -13.12 0.13
C PRO A 189 -5.23 -12.86 -1.36
N LYS A 190 -4.61 -13.68 -2.23
CA LYS A 190 -4.83 -13.63 -3.68
C LYS A 190 -6.26 -14.10 -3.96
N THR A 191 -7.16 -13.18 -4.28
CA THR A 191 -8.58 -13.50 -4.59
C THR A 191 -8.86 -13.53 -6.09
N LYS A 192 -8.02 -12.89 -6.91
CA LYS A 192 -8.15 -12.74 -8.37
C LYS A 192 -6.75 -12.55 -9.01
N PRO A 193 -6.57 -12.81 -10.32
CA PRO A 193 -5.27 -12.69 -11.00
C PRO A 193 -4.58 -11.32 -10.87
N ASN A 194 -5.35 -10.23 -10.91
CA ASN A 194 -4.85 -8.85 -10.80
C ASN A 194 -5.02 -8.26 -9.39
N SER A 195 -5.17 -9.12 -8.37
CA SER A 195 -5.36 -8.65 -7.00
C SER A 195 -4.11 -7.96 -6.49
N ARG A 196 -4.31 -6.84 -5.78
CA ARG A 196 -3.29 -6.23 -4.93
C ARG A 196 -2.92 -7.20 -3.81
N ILE A 197 -1.66 -7.62 -3.77
CA ILE A 197 -1.20 -8.69 -2.85
C ILE A 197 -0.53 -8.17 -1.57
N ILE A 198 -0.36 -6.86 -1.42
CA ILE A 198 0.34 -6.25 -0.28
C ILE A 198 -0.46 -5.12 0.42
N GLY A 199 -0.01 -4.73 1.60
CA GLY A 199 -0.26 -3.43 2.21
C GLY A 199 1.07 -2.68 2.34
N ASN A 200 1.20 -1.53 1.70
CA ASN A 200 2.43 -0.73 1.67
C ASN A 200 2.54 0.30 2.82
N TRP A 201 1.56 0.34 3.73
CA TRP A 201 1.54 1.25 4.87
C TRP A 201 2.47 0.84 6.03
N PHE A 202 3.06 -0.36 5.93
CA PHE A 202 4.07 -0.90 6.83
C PHE A 202 5.04 -1.72 5.99
N ILE A 203 6.31 -1.31 5.96
CA ILE A 203 7.36 -2.02 5.22
C ILE A 203 8.60 -2.11 6.11
N VAL A 204 9.20 -3.30 6.23
CA VAL A 204 10.59 -3.43 6.70
C VAL A 204 11.44 -3.73 5.47
N SER A 205 12.62 -3.14 5.39
CA SER A 205 13.60 -3.51 4.38
C SER A 205 14.99 -3.34 4.94
N LYS A 206 15.89 -4.27 4.61
CA LYS A 206 17.32 -3.95 4.58
C LYS A 206 17.57 -2.96 3.42
N PRO A 207 18.58 -2.09 3.53
CA PRO A 207 18.95 -1.22 2.42
C PRO A 207 19.25 -2.06 1.17
N HIS A 208 18.83 -1.55 0.01
CA HIS A 208 19.01 -2.18 -1.30
C HIS A 208 18.52 -3.64 -1.42
N SER A 209 17.51 -4.05 -0.63
CA SER A 209 16.85 -5.33 -0.87
C SER A 209 16.24 -5.37 -2.29
N ILE A 210 16.30 -6.52 -2.95
CA ILE A 210 15.84 -6.68 -4.35
C ILE A 210 14.39 -6.18 -4.53
N LEU A 211 13.52 -6.45 -3.55
CA LEU A 211 12.13 -6.03 -3.60
C LEU A 211 11.95 -4.52 -3.39
N ILE A 212 12.75 -3.85 -2.55
CA ILE A 212 12.64 -2.40 -2.39
C ILE A 212 13.15 -1.67 -3.63
N GLU A 213 14.28 -2.13 -4.20
CA GLU A 213 14.84 -1.57 -5.43
C GLU A 213 13.87 -1.70 -6.59
N MET A 214 13.30 -2.90 -6.77
CA MET A 214 12.30 -3.14 -7.81
C MET A 214 11.12 -2.15 -7.71
N ILE A 215 10.59 -1.88 -6.51
CA ILE A 215 9.49 -0.93 -6.36
C ILE A 215 9.95 0.50 -6.60
N LYS A 216 11.11 0.90 -6.04
CA LYS A 216 11.66 2.26 -6.18
C LYS A 216 11.85 2.60 -7.65
N GLU A 217 12.52 1.73 -8.39
CA GLU A 217 12.79 1.93 -9.82
C GLU A 217 11.49 1.89 -10.64
N SER A 218 10.62 0.90 -10.41
CA SER A 218 9.31 0.82 -11.08
C SER A 218 8.47 2.09 -10.89
N LEU A 219 8.41 2.61 -9.65
CA LEU A 219 7.63 3.79 -9.31
C LEU A 219 8.28 5.08 -9.83
N THR A 220 9.61 5.14 -9.86
CA THR A 220 10.37 6.26 -10.45
C THR A 220 10.16 6.31 -11.96
N LEU A 221 10.25 5.17 -12.66
CA LEU A 221 9.97 5.06 -14.10
C LEU A 221 8.51 5.42 -14.41
N PHE A 222 7.56 4.94 -13.60
CA PHE A 222 6.15 5.31 -13.72
C PHE A 222 5.97 6.85 -13.68
N TRP A 223 6.51 7.50 -12.66
CA TRP A 223 6.38 8.95 -12.52
C TRP A 223 7.26 9.75 -13.49
N LYS A 224 8.22 9.13 -14.16
CA LYS A 224 8.98 9.78 -15.25
C LYS A 224 8.07 10.02 -16.45
N ASP A 225 7.32 8.98 -16.84
CA ASP A 225 6.50 8.97 -18.06
C ASP A 225 5.08 9.50 -17.83
N GLU A 226 4.43 9.11 -16.72
CA GLU A 226 3.01 9.40 -16.51
C GLU A 226 2.81 10.81 -15.97
N HIS A 227 1.76 11.48 -16.43
CA HIS A 227 1.44 12.86 -16.09
C HIS A 227 0.15 12.99 -15.28
N ASP A 228 -0.49 11.88 -14.95
CA ASP A 228 -1.72 11.80 -14.17
C ASP A 228 -1.71 10.57 -13.27
N GLU A 229 -2.45 10.62 -12.16
CA GLU A 229 -2.70 9.47 -11.31
C GLU A 229 -3.69 8.51 -12.00
N ILE A 230 -3.21 7.32 -12.35
CA ILE A 230 -4.07 6.27 -12.94
C ILE A 230 -4.87 5.56 -11.84
N ASP A 231 -4.27 5.34 -10.68
CA ASP A 231 -4.91 4.75 -9.50
C ASP A 231 -4.11 5.03 -8.22
N TYR A 232 -4.83 5.29 -7.13
CA TYR A 232 -4.26 5.50 -5.79
C TYR A 232 -3.31 4.36 -5.34
N PHE A 233 -3.54 3.13 -5.78
CA PHE A 233 -2.79 1.94 -5.43
C PHE A 233 -1.77 1.51 -6.50
N ILE A 234 -1.27 2.41 -7.34
CA ILE A 234 -0.31 2.09 -8.40
C ILE A 234 0.90 1.28 -7.91
N MET A 235 1.49 1.63 -6.75
CA MET A 235 2.56 0.85 -6.13
C MET A 235 2.17 -0.62 -5.90
N HIS A 236 0.92 -0.88 -5.50
CA HIS A 236 0.43 -2.25 -5.27
C HIS A 236 0.36 -3.02 -6.59
N TYR A 237 -0.03 -2.37 -7.68
CA TYR A 237 -0.07 -3.00 -8.99
C TYR A 237 1.34 -3.28 -9.50
N LEU A 238 2.26 -2.32 -9.42
CA LEU A 238 3.68 -2.51 -9.78
C LEU A 238 4.26 -3.74 -9.06
N PHE A 239 4.11 -3.79 -7.73
CA PHE A 239 4.58 -4.93 -6.93
C PHE A 239 3.90 -6.26 -7.31
N SER A 240 2.57 -6.25 -7.44
CA SER A 240 1.81 -7.48 -7.72
C SER A 240 2.09 -8.03 -9.11
N VAL A 241 2.36 -7.16 -10.09
CA VAL A 241 2.78 -7.57 -11.44
C VAL A 241 4.20 -8.13 -11.42
N ALA A 242 5.16 -7.44 -10.80
CA ALA A 242 6.54 -7.89 -10.65
C ALA A 242 6.62 -9.30 -10.06
N VAL A 243 5.99 -9.53 -8.91
CA VAL A 243 5.94 -10.84 -8.23
C VAL A 243 5.22 -11.92 -9.06
N ARG A 244 4.27 -11.55 -9.92
CA ARG A 244 3.51 -12.50 -10.74
C ARG A 244 4.24 -12.91 -12.02
N LYS A 245 5.13 -12.06 -12.53
CA LYS A 245 5.69 -12.17 -13.88
C LYS A 245 7.18 -12.53 -13.89
N ASN A 246 7.90 -12.20 -12.83
CA ASN A 246 9.33 -12.41 -12.73
C ASN A 246 9.65 -13.35 -11.57
N SER A 247 10.35 -14.44 -11.85
CA SER A 247 10.66 -15.51 -10.90
C SER A 247 11.58 -15.05 -9.77
N LEU A 248 12.47 -14.08 -10.00
CA LEU A 248 13.32 -13.51 -8.97
C LEU A 248 12.48 -12.84 -7.88
N PHE A 249 11.59 -11.92 -8.24
CA PHE A 249 10.74 -11.23 -7.26
C PHE A 249 9.73 -12.18 -6.63
N GLN A 250 9.26 -13.20 -7.37
CA GLN A 250 8.42 -14.24 -6.79
C GLN A 250 9.14 -14.98 -5.66
N ASN A 251 10.37 -15.43 -5.91
CA ASN A 251 11.17 -16.17 -4.93
C ASN A 251 11.45 -15.33 -3.68
N GLU A 252 11.81 -14.05 -3.85
CA GLU A 252 12.00 -13.14 -2.71
C GLU A 252 10.70 -12.90 -1.93
N PHE A 253 9.56 -12.76 -2.63
CA PHE A 253 8.27 -12.55 -1.97
C PHE A 253 7.81 -13.77 -1.15
N GLU A 254 8.15 -14.98 -1.60
CA GLU A 254 7.81 -16.22 -0.91
C GLU A 254 8.56 -16.39 0.42
N LYS A 255 9.78 -15.82 0.55
CA LYS A 255 10.56 -15.80 1.80
C LYS A 255 9.95 -14.91 2.90
N ILE A 256 9.13 -13.92 2.54
CA ILE A 256 8.57 -12.96 3.51
C ILE A 256 7.63 -13.67 4.51
N PRO A 257 7.79 -13.46 5.83
CA PRO A 257 6.87 -13.97 6.85
C PRO A 257 5.40 -13.60 6.58
N PHE A 258 4.48 -14.55 6.74
CA PHE A 258 3.08 -14.31 6.41
C PHE A 258 2.33 -13.62 7.55
N TYR A 259 2.03 -12.33 7.34
CA TYR A 259 1.09 -11.59 8.17
C TYR A 259 -0.03 -10.98 7.32
N SER A 260 -1.28 -11.27 7.69
CA SER A 260 -2.44 -10.81 6.93
C SER A 260 -2.70 -9.31 7.11
N ASN A 261 -2.78 -8.58 6.00
CA ASN A 261 -3.19 -7.19 5.95
C ASN A 261 -4.63 -6.94 6.47
N ARG A 262 -5.42 -7.99 6.74
CA ARG A 262 -6.79 -7.86 7.27
C ARG A 262 -6.84 -7.60 8.77
N LYS A 263 -5.84 -8.06 9.54
CA LYS A 263 -5.85 -7.97 11.01
C LYS A 263 -5.73 -6.52 11.52
N PRO A 264 -4.79 -5.69 11.00
CA PRO A 264 -4.62 -4.30 11.45
C PRO A 264 -5.81 -3.38 11.17
N HIS A 265 -6.68 -3.74 10.22
CA HIS A 265 -7.86 -2.96 9.81
C HIS A 265 -9.14 -3.41 10.54
N ARG A 266 -9.03 -4.13 11.66
CA ARG A 266 -10.21 -4.57 12.42
C ARG A 266 -10.81 -3.45 13.26
N PHE A 267 -9.97 -2.57 13.80
CA PHE A 267 -10.41 -1.41 14.59
C PHE A 267 -11.19 -0.41 13.76
N ASP A 268 -10.65 -0.06 12.60
CA ASP A 268 -11.33 0.80 11.64
C ASP A 268 -12.73 0.25 11.26
N ARG A 269 -12.84 -1.05 11.01
CA ARG A 269 -14.13 -1.69 10.73
C ARG A 269 -15.13 -1.65 11.90
N LEU A 270 -14.65 -1.54 13.15
CA LEU A 270 -15.56 -1.32 14.28
C LEU A 270 -16.15 0.09 14.23
N LEU A 271 -15.35 1.11 13.87
CA LEU A 271 -15.81 2.49 13.73
C LEU A 271 -16.89 2.65 12.66
N HIS A 272 -16.80 1.86 11.60
CA HIS A 272 -17.79 1.82 10.52
C HIS A 272 -19.02 0.94 10.82
N SER A 273 -19.10 0.31 12.00
CA SER A 273 -20.23 -0.55 12.36
C SER A 273 -21.47 0.28 12.71
N LYS A 274 -22.52 0.17 11.89
CA LYS A 274 -23.82 0.83 12.12
C LYS A 274 -24.51 0.41 13.43
N THR A 275 -24.17 -0.76 13.95
CA THR A 275 -24.74 -1.33 15.19
C THR A 275 -23.90 -1.01 16.42
N GLY A 276 -22.82 -0.23 16.28
CA GLY A 276 -21.85 0.00 17.34
C GLY A 276 -21.03 -1.25 17.69
N TYR A 277 -20.24 -1.15 18.76
CA TYR A 277 -19.36 -2.22 19.24
C TYR A 277 -19.22 -2.20 20.77
N SER A 278 -19.18 -3.39 21.38
CA SER A 278 -19.00 -3.55 22.83
C SER A 278 -17.54 -3.40 23.25
N ASP A 279 -17.32 -3.05 24.52
CA ASP A 279 -15.98 -2.96 25.10
C ASP A 279 -15.24 -4.30 25.06
N SER A 280 -15.94 -5.41 25.28
CA SER A 280 -15.39 -6.77 25.14
C SER A 280 -14.86 -7.03 23.72
N ARG A 281 -15.62 -6.62 22.70
CA ARG A 281 -15.20 -6.76 21.29
C ARG A 281 -14.00 -5.87 20.96
N LEU A 282 -13.98 -4.64 21.48
CA LEU A 282 -12.84 -3.73 21.34
C LEU A 282 -11.58 -4.33 21.97
N ARG A 283 -11.65 -4.79 23.23
CA ARG A 283 -10.54 -5.47 23.93
C ARG A 283 -10.05 -6.70 23.17
N LYS A 284 -10.96 -7.52 22.66
CA LYS A 284 -10.61 -8.71 21.87
C LYS A 284 -9.79 -8.36 20.64
N TYR A 285 -10.22 -7.38 19.85
CA TYR A 285 -9.48 -6.97 18.66
C TYR A 285 -8.18 -6.22 19.01
N HIS A 286 -8.16 -5.48 20.12
CA HIS A 286 -6.98 -4.79 20.62
C HIS A 286 -5.88 -5.81 20.87
N ASN A 287 -6.19 -6.84 21.65
CA ASN A 287 -5.18 -7.78 22.10
C ASN A 287 -4.79 -8.82 21.02
N ALA A 288 -5.59 -8.95 19.95
CA ALA A 288 -5.38 -9.95 18.91
C ALA A 288 -4.22 -9.66 17.94
N PHE A 289 -3.64 -8.44 17.94
CA PHE A 289 -2.57 -8.09 17.01
C PHE A 289 -1.62 -7.05 17.62
N PHE A 290 -0.40 -6.93 17.09
CA PHE A 290 0.61 -6.01 17.65
C PHE A 290 0.39 -4.55 17.25
N CYS A 291 -0.39 -4.29 16.20
CA CYS A 291 -0.70 -2.94 15.72
C CYS A 291 -2.11 -2.84 15.13
N GLN A 292 -2.58 -1.60 14.94
CA GLN A 292 -3.81 -1.28 14.22
C GLN A 292 -3.55 -0.13 13.23
N LYS A 293 -4.19 -0.17 12.07
CA LYS A 293 -4.23 0.94 11.12
C LYS A 293 -5.51 1.74 11.37
N LEU A 294 -5.37 2.97 11.84
CA LEU A 294 -6.51 3.83 12.17
C LEU A 294 -6.86 4.75 11.01
N PHE A 295 -8.14 5.11 10.87
CA PHE A 295 -8.59 6.11 9.92
C PHE A 295 -8.89 7.43 10.64
N HIS A 296 -7.92 8.34 10.61
CA HIS A 296 -8.00 9.63 11.33
C HIS A 296 -9.10 10.55 10.83
N ARG A 297 -9.55 10.38 9.57
CA ARG A 297 -10.65 11.19 8.98
C ARG A 297 -12.04 10.68 9.38
N HIS A 298 -12.14 9.58 10.13
CA HIS A 298 -13.43 9.11 10.62
C HIS A 298 -13.96 10.06 11.70
N PRO A 299 -15.23 10.51 11.65
CA PRO A 299 -15.80 11.37 12.69
C PRO A 299 -15.70 10.77 14.10
N LEU A 300 -15.79 9.44 14.21
CA LEU A 300 -15.70 8.71 15.49
C LEU A 300 -14.26 8.35 15.91
N ALA A 301 -13.23 8.80 15.19
CA ALA A 301 -11.85 8.44 15.53
C ALA A 301 -11.45 8.95 16.93
N GLY A 302 -11.89 10.14 17.33
CA GLY A 302 -11.70 10.67 18.68
C GLY A 302 -12.44 9.87 19.75
N GLU A 303 -13.66 9.39 19.45
CA GLU A 303 -14.42 8.53 20.37
C GLU A 303 -13.69 7.20 20.61
N LEU A 304 -13.12 6.59 19.57
CA LEU A 304 -12.32 5.38 19.71
C LEU A 304 -11.13 5.59 20.65
N LEU A 305 -10.40 6.71 20.52
CA LEU A 305 -9.30 7.03 21.44
C LEU A 305 -9.78 7.16 22.88
N ASN A 306 -10.89 7.89 23.09
CA ASN A 306 -11.48 8.05 24.42
C ASN A 306 -11.84 6.71 25.04
N ARG A 307 -12.38 5.77 24.23
CA ARG A 307 -12.68 4.41 24.70
C ARG A 307 -11.43 3.58 24.96
N ILE A 308 -10.40 3.66 24.13
CA ILE A 308 -9.10 3.00 24.36
C ILE A 308 -8.50 3.47 25.70
N ASN A 309 -8.49 4.78 25.93
CA ASN A 309 -8.03 5.39 27.17
C ASN A 309 -8.87 4.93 28.38
N LYS A 310 -10.20 5.03 28.30
CA LYS A 310 -11.12 4.62 29.38
C LYS A 310 -10.97 3.15 29.77
N LEU A 311 -10.64 2.29 28.81
CA LEU A 311 -10.46 0.86 29.02
C LEU A 311 -9.04 0.48 29.46
N ASN A 312 -8.14 1.46 29.64
CA ASN A 312 -6.72 1.27 29.93
C ASN A 312 -6.03 0.35 28.91
N LEU A 313 -6.27 0.60 27.62
CA LEU A 313 -5.70 -0.16 26.50
C LEU A 313 -4.48 0.54 25.86
N ASN A 314 -3.73 1.32 26.64
CA ASN A 314 -2.63 2.17 26.15
C ASN A 314 -1.24 1.52 26.18
#